data_AF-A0A937CJI5-F1
#
_entry.id   AF-A0A937CJI5-F1
#
_cell.length_a   1.000
_cell.length_b   1.000
_cell.length_c   1.000
_cell.angle_alpha   90.00
_cell.angle_beta   90.00
_cell.angle_gamma   90.00
#
_symmetry.space_group_name_H-M   'P 1'
#
loop_
_entity.id
_entity.type
_entity.pdbx_description
1 polymer ?
#
loop_
_entity_poly.entity_id
_entity_poly.type
_entity_poly.pdbx_seq_one_letter_code
_entity_poly.pdbx_strand_id
1 'polypeptide(L)'
;MDIVKEQMDSLGKSLGRQLARGFFGLSLGSVATSVAQAATTFTVNDPSPFRVGMSIDVYRSGSKTETVTVSKVAIPANGEGVSTITCSAVADASGILTTDILYLAGSQASNATMVTLADVTGSSTLHGILATGNEWTGITDSTTTTLTVGAMRALLTTLVRRRSKRPKYILCNRKNEERYSNQLLNNRRFMGGKMDAVGGAAFEFEGIPVFTDENVGDTELYFFNDEDVKLHVFRDFAPDFDGAAKKGMDRGAMIVGTTTLVYDVQVWGAFNTRCERRNGCARFSALAA
;
A
#
# COMPACT_ATOMS: atom_id res chain seq x y z
N MET A 1 14.74 -5.71 30.36
CA MET A 1 13.90 -5.58 29.16
C MET A 1 13.18 -4.26 29.31
N ASP A 2 13.54 -3.27 28.51
CA ASP A 2 13.01 -1.91 28.67
C ASP A 2 11.67 -1.84 27.92
N ILE A 3 10.57 -2.05 28.66
CA ILE A 3 9.21 -2.14 28.10
C ILE A 3 8.89 -0.89 27.28
N VAL A 4 9.36 0.29 27.71
CA VAL A 4 9.14 1.55 27.00
C VAL A 4 9.82 1.52 25.63
N LYS A 5 11.06 1.03 25.56
CA LYS A 5 11.79 0.92 24.29
C LYS A 5 11.11 -0.04 23.31
N GLU A 6 10.63 -1.18 23.79
CA GLU A 6 9.92 -2.15 22.93
C GLU A 6 8.58 -1.60 22.43
N GLN A 7 7.85 -0.87 23.26
CA GLN A 7 6.61 -0.22 22.85
C GLN A 7 6.87 0.90 21.82
N MET A 8 7.94 1.68 21.98
CA MET A 8 8.33 2.71 21.01
C MET A 8 8.78 2.11 19.66
N ASP A 9 9.56 1.03 19.67
CA ASP A 9 9.97 0.33 18.45
C ASP A 9 8.77 -0.29 17.71
N SER A 10 7.80 -0.82 18.47
CA SER A 10 6.54 -1.33 17.91
C SER A 10 5.69 -0.22 17.28
N LEU A 11 5.58 0.92 17.97
CA LEU A 11 4.84 2.09 17.49
C LEU A 11 5.46 2.66 16.21
N GLY A 12 6.79 2.79 16.16
CA GLY A 12 7.50 3.25 14.96
C GLY A 12 7.28 2.33 13.75
N LYS A 13 7.28 1.02 13.96
CA LYS A 13 6.93 0.04 12.91
C LYS A 13 5.47 0.18 12.46
N SER A 14 4.54 0.41 13.39
CA SER A 14 3.13 0.64 13.08
C SER A 14 2.93 1.89 12.23
N LEU A 15 3.58 3.00 12.60
CA LEU A 15 3.55 4.26 11.85
C LEU A 15 4.13 4.09 10.44
N GLY A 16 5.29 3.44 10.31
CA GLY A 16 5.90 3.15 9.00
C GLY A 16 4.97 2.36 8.08
N ARG A 17 4.26 1.37 8.62
CA ARG A 17 3.27 0.58 7.85
C ARG A 17 2.03 1.38 7.47
N GLN A 18 1.57 2.29 8.32
CA GLN A 18 0.45 3.18 7.98
C GLN A 18 0.85 4.16 6.87
N LEU A 19 2.04 4.73 6.96
CA LEU A 19 2.61 5.61 5.94
C LEU A 19 2.79 4.89 4.60
N ALA A 20 3.33 3.66 4.62
CA ALA A 20 3.49 2.85 3.41
C ALA A 20 2.15 2.57 2.71
N ARG A 21 1.10 2.22 3.47
CA ARG A 21 -0.26 2.07 2.91
C ARG A 21 -0.77 3.36 2.27
N GLY A 22 -0.67 4.48 2.99
CA GLY A 22 -1.03 5.79 2.45
C GLY A 22 -0.21 6.21 1.23
N PHE A 23 0.99 5.67 1.03
CA PHE A 23 1.83 5.96 -0.13
C PHE A 23 1.38 5.23 -1.40
N PHE A 24 0.97 3.97 -1.32
CA PHE A 24 0.57 3.20 -2.51
C PHE A 24 -0.85 3.52 -2.98
N GLY A 25 -1.81 3.59 -2.06
CA GLY A 25 -3.20 3.85 -2.38
C GLY A 25 -4.07 4.03 -1.14
N LEU A 26 -5.14 4.84 -1.26
CA LEU A 26 -6.05 5.09 -0.13
C LEU A 26 -7.10 4.00 0.03
N SER A 27 -7.48 3.35 -1.09
CA SER A 27 -8.45 2.28 -1.12
C SER A 27 -7.79 0.96 -0.73
N LEU A 28 -8.46 0.20 0.13
CA LEU A 28 -8.12 -1.19 0.47
C LEU A 28 -8.75 -2.18 -0.54
N GLY A 29 -9.47 -1.68 -1.55
CA GLY A 29 -10.19 -2.47 -2.54
C GLY A 29 -11.67 -2.63 -2.22
N SER A 30 -12.29 -3.64 -2.82
CA SER A 30 -13.68 -4.02 -2.61
C SER A 30 -13.80 -5.50 -2.19
N VAL A 31 -14.95 -5.84 -1.63
CA VAL A 31 -15.29 -7.24 -1.33
C VAL A 31 -15.52 -8.03 -2.62
N ALA A 32 -15.06 -9.28 -2.63
CA ALA A 32 -15.20 -10.19 -3.76
C ALA A 32 -16.65 -10.68 -3.94
N THR A 33 -17.41 -10.81 -2.84
CA THR A 33 -18.82 -11.19 -2.84
C THR A 33 -19.60 -10.32 -1.87
N SER A 34 -20.88 -10.07 -2.15
CA SER A 34 -21.73 -9.35 -1.20
C SER A 34 -21.84 -10.09 0.12
N VAL A 35 -21.94 -9.32 1.19
CA VAL A 35 -21.90 -9.75 2.58
C VAL A 35 -23.24 -9.40 3.19
N ALA A 36 -23.93 -10.37 3.79
CA ALA A 36 -25.22 -10.12 4.41
C ALA A 36 -25.09 -9.28 5.69
N GLN A 37 -26.17 -8.61 6.09
CA GLN A 37 -26.28 -7.99 7.41
C GLN A 37 -25.95 -9.00 8.52
N ALA A 38 -25.32 -8.52 9.60
CA ALA A 38 -24.88 -9.30 10.76
C ALA A 38 -23.83 -10.39 10.47
N ALA A 39 -23.39 -10.54 9.22
CA ALA A 39 -22.24 -11.37 8.91
C ALA A 39 -20.98 -10.76 9.53
N THR A 40 -20.05 -11.63 9.91
CA THR A 40 -18.77 -11.28 10.52
C THR A 40 -17.59 -11.63 9.62
N THR A 41 -17.85 -12.23 8.45
CA THR A 41 -16.82 -12.71 7.53
C THR A 41 -17.15 -12.35 6.11
N PHE A 42 -16.16 -11.85 5.38
CA PHE A 42 -16.27 -11.56 3.97
C PHE A 42 -15.02 -11.95 3.20
N THR A 43 -15.18 -12.19 1.90
CA THR A 43 -14.11 -12.58 1.00
C THR A 43 -13.55 -11.35 0.29
N VAL A 44 -12.22 -11.27 0.16
CA VAL A 44 -11.52 -10.21 -0.57
C VAL A 44 -10.65 -10.79 -1.66
N ASN A 45 -10.51 -10.06 -2.76
CA ASN A 45 -9.61 -10.44 -3.85
C ASN A 45 -8.15 -10.27 -3.44
N ASP A 46 -7.85 -9.21 -2.70
CA ASP A 46 -6.50 -8.89 -2.21
C ASP A 46 -6.53 -8.66 -0.69
N PRO A 47 -5.92 -9.55 0.11
CA PRO A 47 -5.80 -9.38 1.56
C PRO A 47 -4.61 -8.50 1.97
N SER A 48 -3.71 -8.15 1.06
CA SER A 48 -2.43 -7.49 1.34
C SER A 48 -2.52 -6.18 2.10
N PRO A 49 -3.54 -5.32 1.93
CA PRO A 49 -3.62 -4.09 2.73
C PRO A 49 -4.28 -4.29 4.12
N PHE A 50 -4.84 -5.49 4.41
CA PHE A 50 -5.59 -5.77 5.63
C PHE A 50 -4.73 -6.24 6.79
N ARG A 51 -4.96 -5.72 7.99
CA ARG A 51 -4.27 -6.11 9.22
C ARG A 51 -5.26 -6.27 10.37
N VAL A 52 -4.96 -7.20 11.29
CA VAL A 52 -5.77 -7.41 12.48
C VAL A 52 -5.72 -6.19 13.39
N GLY A 53 -6.86 -5.80 13.96
CA GLY A 53 -7.02 -4.65 14.85
C GLY A 53 -7.25 -3.33 14.13
N MET A 54 -7.28 -3.30 12.80
CA MET A 54 -7.57 -2.07 12.06
C MET A 54 -9.08 -1.84 11.91
N SER A 55 -9.50 -0.58 11.95
CA SER A 55 -10.86 -0.17 11.60
C SER A 55 -10.92 0.25 10.13
N ILE A 56 -11.94 -0.23 9.44
CA ILE A 56 -12.21 0.02 8.01
C ILE A 56 -13.50 0.80 7.92
N ASP A 57 -13.53 1.82 7.08
CA ASP A 57 -14.76 2.48 6.68
C ASP A 57 -15.25 1.91 5.35
N VAL A 58 -16.53 1.53 5.30
CA VAL A 58 -17.21 1.08 4.08
C VAL A 58 -17.86 2.28 3.42
N TYR A 59 -17.57 2.50 2.14
CA TYR A 59 -18.14 3.60 1.36
C TYR A 59 -19.01 3.07 0.23
N ARG A 60 -20.24 3.59 0.16
CA ARG A 60 -21.20 3.35 -0.92
C ARG A 60 -21.46 4.65 -1.65
N SER A 61 -21.20 4.66 -2.96
CA SER A 61 -21.41 5.85 -3.81
C SER A 61 -20.78 7.14 -3.27
N GLY A 62 -19.60 7.03 -2.64
CA GLY A 62 -18.85 8.16 -2.09
C GLY A 62 -19.24 8.60 -0.68
N SER A 63 -20.24 7.96 -0.05
CA SER A 63 -20.65 8.23 1.33
C SER A 63 -20.26 7.08 2.25
N LYS A 64 -19.76 7.41 3.44
CA LYS A 64 -19.48 6.44 4.49
C LYS A 64 -20.79 5.79 4.97
N THR A 65 -20.85 4.47 4.91
CA THR A 65 -22.01 3.67 5.32
C THR A 65 -21.82 3.11 6.73
N GLU A 66 -20.65 2.52 7.01
CA GLU A 66 -20.35 1.94 8.32
C GLU A 66 -18.84 1.89 8.60
N THR A 67 -18.49 1.60 9.84
CA THR A 67 -17.11 1.30 10.26
C THR A 67 -17.08 -0.09 10.87
N VAL A 68 -16.12 -0.91 10.44
CA VAL A 68 -15.98 -2.30 10.88
C VAL A 68 -14.53 -2.56 11.30
N THR A 69 -14.32 -3.25 12.42
CA THR A 69 -12.96 -3.56 12.92
C THR A 69 -12.57 -4.99 12.55
N VAL A 70 -11.38 -5.16 11.97
CA VAL A 70 -10.84 -6.46 11.57
C VAL A 70 -10.34 -7.23 12.77
N SER A 71 -10.86 -8.44 12.98
CA SER A 71 -10.45 -9.36 14.03
C SER A 71 -9.54 -10.48 13.52
N LYS A 72 -9.63 -10.83 12.23
CA LYS A 72 -8.79 -11.88 11.61
C LYS A 72 -8.61 -11.64 10.12
N VAL A 73 -7.41 -11.94 9.62
CA VAL A 73 -7.09 -12.02 8.19
C VAL A 73 -6.65 -13.46 7.93
N ALA A 74 -7.36 -14.18 7.08
CA ALA A 74 -7.06 -15.56 6.72
C ALA A 74 -6.68 -15.65 5.24
N ILE A 75 -5.43 -16.07 5.00
CA ILE A 75 -4.85 -16.29 3.67
C ILE A 75 -4.76 -17.81 3.48
N PRO A 76 -5.25 -18.37 2.36
CA PRO A 76 -5.17 -19.81 2.10
C PRO A 76 -3.71 -20.29 2.05
N ALA A 77 -3.44 -21.46 2.61
CA ALA A 77 -2.09 -21.99 2.83
C ALA A 77 -1.23 -22.14 1.56
N ASN A 78 -1.86 -22.24 0.38
CA ASN A 78 -1.17 -22.44 -0.90
C ASN A 78 -1.29 -21.24 -1.85
N GLY A 79 -1.82 -20.09 -1.41
CA GLY A 79 -2.08 -18.95 -2.30
C GLY A 79 -3.20 -19.17 -3.34
N GLU A 80 -3.64 -20.41 -3.51
CA GLU A 80 -4.82 -20.82 -4.29
C GLU A 80 -6.01 -21.00 -3.34
N GLY A 81 -6.94 -20.06 -3.38
CA GLY A 81 -8.14 -20.04 -2.54
C GLY A 81 -8.66 -18.63 -2.33
N VAL A 82 -9.83 -18.51 -1.69
CA VAL A 82 -10.43 -17.20 -1.42
C VAL A 82 -9.93 -16.67 -0.08
N SER A 83 -9.31 -15.50 -0.09
CA SER A 83 -8.89 -14.82 1.13
C SER A 83 -10.10 -14.29 1.89
N THR A 84 -10.13 -14.50 3.21
CA THR A 84 -11.26 -14.07 4.05
C THR A 84 -10.81 -13.13 5.16
N ILE A 85 -11.65 -12.14 5.41
CA ILE A 85 -11.49 -11.17 6.50
C ILE A 85 -12.62 -11.40 7.48
N THR A 86 -12.28 -11.61 8.75
CA THR A 86 -13.25 -11.60 9.85
C THR A 86 -13.21 -10.24 10.52
N CYS A 87 -14.38 -9.69 10.79
CA CYS A 87 -14.57 -8.35 11.29
C CYS A 87 -15.67 -8.31 12.36
N SER A 88 -15.88 -7.14 13.00
CA SER A 88 -17.07 -6.88 13.81
C SER A 88 -18.33 -7.07 12.97
N ALA A 89 -19.46 -7.41 13.61
CA ALA A 89 -20.71 -7.64 12.88
C ALA A 89 -21.08 -6.44 11.99
N VAL A 90 -21.37 -6.73 10.72
CA VAL A 90 -21.86 -5.75 9.75
C VAL A 90 -23.22 -5.24 10.22
N ALA A 91 -23.32 -3.93 10.44
CA ALA A 91 -24.51 -3.30 10.99
C ALA A 91 -25.45 -2.80 9.90
N ASP A 92 -24.91 -2.48 8.71
CA ASP A 92 -25.72 -2.00 7.59
C ASP A 92 -26.83 -3.01 7.21
N ALA A 93 -28.06 -2.52 7.08
CA ALA A 93 -29.21 -3.35 6.74
C ALA A 93 -29.11 -3.95 5.33
N SER A 94 -28.38 -3.28 4.43
CA SER A 94 -28.12 -3.78 3.07
C SER A 94 -26.90 -4.70 3.00
N GLY A 95 -26.16 -4.84 4.10
CA GLY A 95 -24.86 -5.52 4.11
C GLY A 95 -23.79 -4.78 3.31
N ILE A 96 -22.64 -5.42 3.08
CA ILE A 96 -21.55 -4.86 2.25
C ILE A 96 -21.66 -5.42 0.84
N LEU A 97 -21.73 -4.55 -0.16
CA LEU A 97 -21.88 -4.93 -1.56
C LEU A 97 -20.52 -4.96 -2.28
N THR A 98 -20.42 -5.72 -3.38
CA THR A 98 -19.20 -5.76 -4.22
C THR A 98 -18.84 -4.42 -4.86
N THR A 99 -19.81 -3.49 -4.92
CA THR A 99 -19.63 -2.11 -5.40
C THR A 99 -19.11 -1.17 -4.32
N ASP A 100 -19.14 -1.58 -3.05
CA ASP A 100 -18.68 -0.75 -1.95
C ASP A 100 -17.14 -0.78 -1.91
N ILE A 101 -16.55 0.37 -1.59
CA ILE A 101 -15.10 0.54 -1.51
C ILE A 101 -14.70 0.64 -0.04
N LEU A 102 -13.66 -0.10 0.33
CA LEU A 102 -13.14 -0.16 1.68
C LEU A 102 -11.97 0.81 1.82
N TYR A 103 -12.00 1.61 2.87
CA TYR A 103 -10.92 2.56 3.22
C TYR A 103 -10.47 2.32 4.65
N LEU A 104 -9.22 2.65 4.97
CA LEU A 104 -8.82 2.74 6.37
C LEU A 104 -9.71 3.80 7.06
N ALA A 105 -10.13 3.56 8.30
CA ALA A 105 -11.02 4.50 8.98
C ALA A 105 -10.44 5.92 8.99
N GLY A 106 -11.22 6.88 8.49
CA GLY A 106 -10.80 8.28 8.36
C GLY A 106 -9.87 8.62 7.18
N SER A 107 -9.48 7.65 6.33
CA SER A 107 -8.52 7.88 5.24
C SER A 107 -9.11 8.43 3.95
N GLN A 108 -10.42 8.43 3.77
CA GLN A 108 -11.06 8.89 2.52
C GLN A 108 -11.32 10.41 2.49
N ALA A 109 -11.12 11.13 3.60
CA ALA A 109 -11.40 12.57 3.69
C ALA A 109 -10.73 13.35 2.54
N SER A 110 -11.52 13.70 1.52
CA SER A 110 -11.09 14.00 0.14
C SER A 110 -10.17 15.22 -0.03
N ASN A 111 -9.86 15.91 1.06
CA ASN A 111 -9.20 17.21 1.06
C ASN A 111 -7.88 17.20 1.87
N ALA A 112 -7.60 16.13 2.62
CA ALA A 112 -6.49 16.06 3.58
C ALA A 112 -5.61 14.82 3.40
N THR A 113 -5.79 14.09 2.30
CA THR A 113 -5.04 12.87 2.02
C THR A 113 -3.73 13.17 1.30
N MET A 114 -2.73 12.35 1.58
CA MET A 114 -1.46 12.36 0.87
C MET A 114 -1.68 11.93 -0.58
N VAL A 115 -0.94 12.53 -1.52
CA VAL A 115 -0.91 12.06 -2.92
C VAL A 115 -0.33 10.64 -2.95
N THR A 116 -1.03 9.71 -3.57
CA THR A 116 -0.58 8.31 -3.65
C THR A 116 0.12 8.00 -4.96
N LEU A 117 0.88 6.91 -5.02
CA LEU A 117 1.52 6.43 -6.24
C LEU A 117 0.48 5.99 -7.29
N ALA A 118 -0.67 5.49 -6.83
CA ALA A 118 -1.86 5.28 -7.66
C ALA A 118 -2.39 6.58 -8.28
N ASP A 119 -2.40 7.70 -7.54
CA ASP A 119 -2.81 9.00 -8.07
C ASP A 119 -1.81 9.55 -9.09
N VAL A 120 -0.50 9.40 -8.80
CA VAL A 120 0.58 9.80 -9.70
C VAL A 120 0.43 9.14 -11.07
N THR A 121 0.06 7.87 -11.10
CA THR A 121 -0.04 7.09 -12.35
C THR A 121 -1.42 7.13 -13.01
N GLY A 122 -2.50 7.28 -12.23
CA GLY A 122 -3.87 7.10 -12.70
C GLY A 122 -4.82 8.29 -12.56
N SER A 123 -4.48 9.31 -11.76
CA SER A 123 -5.41 10.43 -11.53
C SER A 123 -5.65 11.27 -12.79
N SER A 124 -6.92 11.56 -13.08
CA SER A 124 -7.35 12.41 -14.19
C SER A 124 -6.95 13.87 -14.02
N THR A 125 -6.84 14.34 -12.76
CA THR A 125 -6.36 15.68 -12.43
C THR A 125 -5.46 15.60 -11.21
N LEU A 126 -4.20 16.01 -11.36
CA LEU A 126 -3.24 16.07 -10.25
C LEU A 126 -2.57 17.45 -10.23
N HIS A 127 -2.53 18.09 -9.06
CA HIS A 127 -1.98 19.45 -8.89
C HIS A 127 -2.61 20.49 -9.84
N GLY A 128 -3.91 20.37 -10.14
CA GLY A 128 -4.62 21.26 -11.06
C GLY A 128 -4.36 21.02 -12.54
N ILE A 129 -3.58 19.98 -12.88
CA ILE A 129 -3.25 19.63 -14.26
C ILE A 129 -4.09 18.43 -14.70
N LEU A 130 -4.88 18.63 -15.77
CA LEU A 130 -5.67 17.57 -16.40
C LEU A 130 -4.76 16.61 -17.17
N ALA A 131 -5.09 15.32 -17.11
CA ALA A 131 -4.34 14.27 -17.79
C ALA A 131 -4.57 14.27 -19.30
N THR A 132 -5.80 14.52 -19.73
CA THR A 132 -6.17 14.53 -21.14
C THR A 132 -5.45 15.64 -21.89
N GLY A 133 -4.72 15.29 -22.94
CA GLY A 133 -3.96 16.25 -23.75
C GLY A 133 -2.63 16.69 -23.15
N ASN A 134 -2.20 16.11 -22.03
CA ASN A 134 -0.92 16.45 -21.39
C ASN A 134 0.08 15.29 -21.45
N GLU A 135 1.26 15.56 -22.01
CA GLU A 135 2.39 14.64 -22.06
C GLU A 135 2.98 14.30 -20.69
N TRP A 136 2.71 15.10 -19.65
CA TRP A 136 3.25 14.94 -18.30
C TRP A 136 2.49 13.95 -17.42
N THR A 137 1.57 13.17 -17.98
CA THR A 137 0.79 12.14 -17.28
C THR A 137 1.56 10.85 -17.04
N GLY A 138 1.27 10.17 -15.93
CA GLY A 138 1.73 8.80 -15.73
C GLY A 138 1.08 7.81 -16.69
N ILE A 139 1.58 6.58 -16.68
CA ILE A 139 1.02 5.48 -17.47
C ILE A 139 0.34 4.51 -16.50
N THR A 140 -0.91 4.16 -16.75
CA THR A 140 -1.58 3.03 -16.08
C THR A 140 -1.98 2.02 -17.15
N ASP A 141 -1.45 0.81 -17.05
CA ASP A 141 -1.91 -0.33 -17.83
C ASP A 141 -2.94 -1.13 -17.03
N SER A 142 -4.20 -0.97 -17.40
CA SER A 142 -5.36 -1.66 -16.85
C SER A 142 -5.78 -2.89 -17.68
N THR A 143 -5.04 -3.23 -18.73
CA THR A 143 -5.39 -4.28 -19.69
C THR A 143 -4.58 -5.54 -19.50
N THR A 144 -3.33 -5.42 -19.06
CA THR A 144 -2.46 -6.56 -18.80
C THR A 144 -2.90 -7.29 -17.52
N THR A 145 -3.42 -8.50 -17.68
CA THR A 145 -3.83 -9.36 -16.56
C THR A 145 -2.80 -10.40 -16.16
N THR A 146 -1.89 -10.76 -17.06
CA THR A 146 -0.83 -11.74 -16.79
C THR A 146 0.53 -11.06 -16.86
N LEU A 147 1.29 -11.14 -15.77
CA LEU A 147 2.64 -10.57 -15.73
C LEU A 147 3.58 -11.39 -16.63
N THR A 148 4.10 -10.74 -17.68
CA THR A 148 5.09 -11.32 -18.58
C THR A 148 6.27 -10.38 -18.75
N VAL A 149 7.46 -10.92 -19.01
CA VAL A 149 8.66 -10.13 -19.34
C VAL A 149 8.40 -9.22 -20.56
N GLY A 150 7.61 -9.70 -21.52
CA GLY A 150 7.20 -8.93 -22.70
C GLY A 150 6.35 -7.70 -22.34
N ALA A 151 5.35 -7.86 -21.46
CA ALA A 151 4.53 -6.75 -21.00
C ALA A 151 5.36 -5.72 -20.22
N MET A 152 6.24 -6.16 -19.33
CA MET A 152 7.15 -5.26 -18.60
C MET A 152 8.06 -4.48 -19.56
N ARG A 153 8.60 -5.11 -20.61
CA ARG A 153 9.40 -4.43 -21.65
C ARG A 153 8.59 -3.44 -22.47
N ALA A 154 7.36 -3.76 -22.83
CA ALA A 154 6.48 -2.86 -23.57
C ALA A 154 6.17 -1.60 -22.75
N LEU A 155 5.88 -1.76 -21.46
CA LEU A 155 5.65 -0.65 -20.54
C LEU A 155 6.92 0.19 -20.35
N LEU A 156 8.07 -0.46 -20.14
CA LEU A 156 9.38 0.21 -20.04
C LEU A 156 9.71 1.00 -21.32
N THR A 157 9.48 0.42 -22.50
CA THR A 157 9.71 1.09 -23.78
C THR A 157 8.84 2.33 -23.91
N THR A 158 7.58 2.25 -23.52
CA THR A 158 6.65 3.39 -23.54
C THR A 158 7.11 4.48 -22.58
N LEU A 159 7.53 4.11 -21.37
CA LEU A 159 8.04 5.04 -20.36
C LEU A 159 9.32 5.75 -20.83
N VAL A 160 10.28 5.00 -21.37
CA VAL A 160 11.54 5.56 -21.89
C VAL A 160 11.26 6.46 -23.11
N ARG A 161 10.32 6.11 -23.99
CA ARG A 161 9.95 6.99 -25.12
C ARG A 161 9.32 8.31 -24.66
N ARG A 162 8.54 8.31 -23.58
CA ARG A 162 7.88 9.51 -23.06
C ARG A 162 8.80 10.40 -22.23
N ARG A 163 9.64 9.81 -21.38
CA ARG A 163 10.50 10.55 -20.43
C ARG A 163 11.95 10.72 -20.94
N SER A 164 12.36 9.92 -21.93
CA SER A 164 13.77 9.76 -22.34
C SER A 164 14.71 9.33 -21.20
N LYS A 165 14.17 8.75 -20.13
CA LYS A 165 14.96 8.26 -18.97
C LYS A 165 14.35 6.99 -18.40
N ARG A 166 15.21 6.03 -18.07
CA ARG A 166 14.84 4.72 -17.52
C ARG A 166 14.36 4.88 -16.07
N PRO A 167 13.38 4.07 -15.61
CA PRO A 167 12.99 4.03 -14.21
C PRO A 167 14.10 3.41 -13.36
N LYS A 168 14.25 3.87 -12.12
CA LYS A 168 15.30 3.40 -11.19
C LYS A 168 14.80 2.30 -10.27
N TYR A 169 13.51 2.24 -10.00
CA TYR A 169 12.92 1.29 -9.05
C TYR A 169 11.67 0.64 -9.61
N ILE A 170 11.51 -0.64 -9.28
CA ILE A 170 10.27 -1.38 -9.45
C ILE A 170 9.78 -1.79 -8.06
N LEU A 171 8.51 -1.52 -7.74
CA LEU A 171 7.87 -1.96 -6.50
C LEU A 171 6.72 -2.92 -6.80
N CYS A 172 6.65 -4.01 -6.06
CA CYS A 172 5.60 -5.03 -6.20
C CYS A 172 5.34 -5.73 -4.86
N ASN A 173 4.25 -6.49 -4.77
CA ASN A 173 4.07 -7.42 -3.66
C ASN A 173 4.85 -8.74 -3.91
N ARG A 174 5.04 -9.53 -2.84
CA ARG A 174 5.67 -10.85 -2.86
C ARG A 174 5.07 -11.79 -3.92
N LYS A 175 3.75 -11.72 -4.13
CA LYS A 175 3.05 -12.53 -5.15
C LYS A 175 3.51 -12.19 -6.57
N ASN A 176 3.72 -10.90 -6.86
CA ASN A 176 4.20 -10.45 -8.18
C ASN A 176 5.70 -10.71 -8.37
N GLU A 177 6.50 -10.65 -7.31
CA GLU A 177 7.88 -11.12 -7.32
C GLU A 177 7.96 -12.62 -7.63
N GLU A 178 7.13 -13.45 -7.00
CA GLU A 178 7.05 -14.89 -7.27
C GLU A 178 6.66 -15.15 -8.73
N ARG A 179 5.62 -14.46 -9.24
CA ARG A 179 5.22 -14.53 -10.65
C ARG A 179 6.37 -14.20 -11.59
N TYR A 180 7.12 -13.14 -11.31
CA TYR A 180 8.29 -12.77 -12.10
C TYR A 180 9.39 -13.85 -12.03
N SER A 181 9.67 -14.40 -10.83
CA SER A 181 10.65 -15.46 -10.64
C SER A 181 10.27 -16.74 -11.41
N ASN A 182 9.00 -17.11 -11.43
CA ASN A 182 8.47 -18.27 -12.16
C ASN A 182 8.64 -18.11 -13.68
N GLN A 183 8.47 -16.90 -14.22
CA GLN A 183 8.74 -16.59 -15.63
C GLN A 183 10.23 -16.73 -15.98
N LEU A 184 11.12 -16.40 -15.04
CA LEU A 184 12.56 -16.60 -15.22
C LEU A 184 12.93 -18.08 -15.16
N LEU A 185 12.38 -18.83 -14.20
CA LEU A 185 12.63 -20.27 -14.02
C LEU A 185 12.28 -21.08 -15.27
N ASN A 186 11.11 -20.84 -15.87
CA ASN A 186 10.67 -21.55 -17.08
C ASN A 186 11.61 -21.37 -18.28
N ASN A 187 12.40 -20.28 -18.30
CA ASN A 187 13.34 -19.96 -19.36
C ASN A 187 14.80 -20.32 -19.00
N ARG A 188 15.07 -20.88 -17.81
CA ARG A 188 16.43 -21.29 -17.45
C ARG A 188 16.83 -22.54 -18.22
N ARG A 189 17.87 -22.40 -19.05
CA ARG A 189 18.58 -23.53 -19.66
C ARG A 189 19.99 -23.58 -19.09
N PHE A 190 20.30 -24.64 -18.34
CA PHE A 190 21.65 -24.86 -17.83
C PHE A 190 22.46 -25.60 -18.88
N MET A 191 23.43 -24.93 -19.50
CA MET A 191 24.43 -25.59 -20.34
C MET A 191 25.66 -25.94 -19.50
N GLY A 192 25.52 -26.90 -18.58
CA GLY A 192 26.61 -27.47 -17.78
C GLY A 192 27.11 -26.63 -16.59
N GLY A 193 27.53 -27.33 -15.51
CA GLY A 193 28.16 -26.73 -14.33
C GLY A 193 27.20 -26.18 -13.27
N LYS A 194 27.65 -26.22 -12.00
CA LYS A 194 26.92 -26.01 -10.72
C LYS A 194 25.58 -25.26 -10.86
N MET A 195 24.51 -26.02 -10.65
CA MET A 195 23.17 -25.50 -10.48
C MET A 195 23.11 -24.71 -9.17
N ASP A 196 22.48 -23.54 -9.24
CA ASP A 196 22.23 -22.60 -8.14
C ASP A 196 23.35 -21.58 -7.81
N ALA A 197 23.56 -20.62 -8.72
CA ALA A 197 24.30 -19.39 -8.45
C ALA A 197 23.39 -18.14 -8.35
N VAL A 198 22.06 -18.32 -8.45
CA VAL A 198 21.09 -17.20 -8.55
C VAL A 198 19.88 -17.43 -7.64
N GLY A 199 20.06 -18.10 -6.50
CA GLY A 199 19.22 -17.95 -5.31
C GLY A 199 19.51 -16.64 -4.55
N GLY A 200 20.15 -15.66 -5.20
CA GLY A 200 20.63 -14.42 -4.60
C GLY A 200 19.52 -13.38 -4.42
N ALA A 201 19.44 -12.87 -3.19
CA ALA A 201 18.55 -11.91 -2.54
C ALA A 201 18.07 -10.63 -3.27
N ALA A 202 18.29 -10.44 -4.57
CA ALA A 202 17.82 -9.26 -5.30
C ALA A 202 17.37 -9.62 -6.72
N PHE A 203 16.06 -9.53 -6.97
CA PHE A 203 15.52 -9.64 -8.32
C PHE A 203 15.79 -8.35 -9.08
N GLU A 204 16.34 -8.48 -10.29
CA GLU A 204 16.55 -7.36 -11.20
C GLU A 204 15.80 -7.60 -12.51
N PHE A 205 15.30 -6.53 -13.10
CA PHE A 205 14.71 -6.50 -14.43
C PHE A 205 15.50 -5.52 -15.30
N GLU A 206 16.28 -6.04 -16.25
CA GLU A 206 17.12 -5.25 -17.16
C GLU A 206 18.05 -4.23 -16.47
N GLY A 207 18.58 -4.62 -15.29
CA GLY A 207 19.45 -3.78 -14.45
C GLY A 207 18.69 -2.82 -13.52
N ILE A 208 17.37 -2.97 -13.41
CA ILE A 208 16.52 -2.20 -12.49
C ILE A 208 16.17 -3.11 -11.29
N PRO A 209 16.47 -2.70 -10.05
CA PRO A 209 16.12 -3.48 -8.87
C PRO A 209 14.60 -3.57 -8.67
N VAL A 210 14.13 -4.77 -8.36
CA VAL A 210 12.75 -5.07 -7.99
C VAL A 210 12.68 -5.22 -6.48
N PHE A 211 11.92 -4.33 -5.85
CA PHE A 211 11.69 -4.31 -4.41
C PHE A 211 10.30 -4.86 -4.09
N THR A 212 10.23 -5.60 -2.98
CA THR A 212 8.97 -6.13 -2.45
C THR A 212 8.51 -5.36 -1.24
N ASP A 213 7.25 -4.94 -1.25
CA ASP A 213 6.57 -4.33 -0.11
C ASP A 213 5.19 -4.99 0.06
N GLU A 214 4.87 -5.34 1.31
CA GLU A 214 3.63 -6.00 1.71
C GLU A 214 2.38 -5.12 1.57
N ASN A 215 2.56 -3.80 1.39
CA ASN A 215 1.47 -2.83 1.28
C ASN A 215 1.13 -2.49 -0.18
N VAL A 216 1.87 -3.02 -1.15
CA VAL A 216 1.52 -2.95 -2.57
C VAL A 216 0.42 -3.97 -2.85
N GLY A 217 -0.59 -3.60 -3.64
CA GLY A 217 -1.66 -4.53 -3.99
C GLY A 217 -1.19 -5.70 -4.86
N ASP A 218 -1.87 -6.84 -4.76
CA ASP A 218 -1.56 -8.06 -5.53
C ASP A 218 -1.70 -7.84 -7.05
N THR A 219 -2.58 -6.93 -7.45
CA THR A 219 -2.83 -6.61 -8.86
C THR A 219 -1.91 -5.52 -9.41
N GLU A 220 -1.02 -4.98 -8.57
CA GLU A 220 -0.25 -3.78 -8.86
C GLU A 220 1.27 -4.03 -8.94
N LEU A 221 1.91 -3.32 -9.87
CA LEU A 221 3.36 -3.25 -9.99
C LEU A 221 3.75 -1.87 -10.52
N TYR A 222 4.64 -1.19 -9.82
CA TYR A 222 4.99 0.22 -10.05
C TYR A 222 6.40 0.38 -10.60
N PHE A 223 6.57 1.30 -11.54
CA PHE A 223 7.84 1.78 -12.07
C PHE A 223 7.94 3.27 -11.78
N PHE A 224 9.00 3.72 -11.10
CA PHE A 224 9.18 5.13 -10.79
C PHE A 224 10.65 5.50 -10.57
N ASN A 225 10.89 6.78 -10.29
CA ASN A 225 12.20 7.33 -9.94
C ASN A 225 12.08 8.13 -8.64
N ASP A 226 13.09 8.02 -7.79
CA ASP A 226 13.25 8.84 -6.58
C ASP A 226 13.36 10.34 -6.89
N GLU A 227 13.89 10.69 -8.06
CA GLU A 227 13.94 12.09 -8.50
C GLU A 227 12.55 12.67 -8.77
N ASP A 228 11.61 11.86 -9.27
CA ASP A 228 10.29 12.32 -9.67
C ASP A 228 9.29 12.26 -8.51
N VAL A 229 9.39 11.25 -7.65
CA VAL A 229 8.48 10.99 -6.52
C VAL A 229 9.26 11.08 -5.22
N LYS A 230 8.95 12.09 -4.41
CA LYS A 230 9.61 12.37 -3.13
C LYS A 230 8.59 12.42 -2.00
N LEU A 231 8.93 11.84 -0.86
CA LEU A 231 8.16 12.02 0.36
C LEU A 231 8.69 13.26 1.11
N HIS A 232 7.83 14.24 1.32
CA HIS A 232 8.12 15.43 2.13
C HIS A 232 7.49 15.30 3.50
N VAL A 233 8.25 15.69 4.52
CA VAL A 233 7.77 15.89 5.88
C VAL A 233 7.63 17.39 6.08
N PHE A 234 6.44 17.88 6.45
CA PHE A 234 6.19 19.32 6.58
C PHE A 234 6.97 19.97 7.72
N ARG A 235 7.21 19.23 8.81
CA ARG A 235 8.03 19.60 9.96
C ARG A 235 8.33 18.36 10.80
N ASP A 236 9.48 18.32 11.45
CA ASP A 236 9.72 17.35 12.52
C ASP A 236 8.83 17.74 13.71
N PHE A 237 7.73 17.02 13.88
CA PHE A 237 6.84 17.21 15.01
C PHE A 237 7.54 16.59 16.21
N ALA A 238 8.13 17.42 17.06
CA ALA A 238 8.49 16.97 18.40
C ALA A 238 7.22 16.40 19.05
N PRO A 239 7.28 15.25 19.75
CA PRO A 239 6.15 14.72 20.49
C PRO A 239 5.57 15.84 21.38
N ASP A 240 4.30 16.16 21.17
CA ASP A 240 3.63 17.19 21.94
C ASP A 240 3.38 16.64 23.34
N PHE A 241 4.15 17.13 24.31
CA PHE A 241 4.01 16.76 25.71
C PHE A 241 2.99 17.71 26.35
N ASP A 242 1.72 17.56 25.97
CA ASP A 242 0.65 18.36 26.55
C ASP A 242 0.46 17.95 28.02
N GLY A 243 1.07 18.70 28.94
CA GLY A 243 1.04 18.39 30.37
C GLY A 243 2.32 18.66 31.18
N ALA A 244 3.41 19.18 30.62
CA ALA A 244 4.59 19.54 31.41
C ALA A 244 5.06 20.99 31.17
N ALA A 245 4.41 21.94 31.84
CA ALA A 245 4.88 23.33 31.94
C ALA A 245 6.18 23.50 32.79
N LYS A 246 6.98 22.44 32.99
CA LYS A 246 8.23 22.50 33.74
C LYS A 246 9.39 21.89 32.97
N LYS A 247 10.34 22.76 32.62
CA LYS A 247 11.75 22.45 32.36
C LYS A 247 12.24 21.44 33.41
N GLY A 248 12.40 20.16 33.03
CA GLY A 248 13.05 19.16 33.88
C GLY A 248 12.31 17.83 34.11
N MET A 249 11.13 17.59 33.52
CA MET A 249 10.56 16.23 33.46
C MET A 249 10.84 15.59 32.11
N ASP A 250 12.11 15.19 31.92
CA ASP A 250 12.54 14.35 30.80
C ASP A 250 12.04 12.92 31.02
N ARG A 251 10.79 12.62 30.61
CA ARG A 251 10.27 11.28 30.23
C ARG A 251 8.78 11.40 29.93
N GLY A 252 8.47 11.55 28.64
CA GLY A 252 7.11 11.70 28.14
C GLY A 252 6.39 10.39 27.91
N ALA A 253 5.61 10.00 28.91
CA ALA A 253 4.46 9.12 28.76
C ALA A 253 3.46 9.48 29.88
N MET A 254 2.27 9.96 29.53
CA MET A 254 1.24 10.26 30.53
C MET A 254 0.57 8.96 30.98
N ILE A 255 0.44 8.77 32.30
CA ILE A 255 -0.36 7.69 32.88
C ILE A 255 -1.83 8.04 32.64
N VAL A 256 -2.52 7.25 31.82
CA VAL A 256 -3.94 7.47 31.44
C VAL A 256 -4.91 6.94 32.51
N GLY A 257 -4.45 6.07 33.42
CA GLY A 257 -5.25 5.55 34.52
C GLY A 257 -4.40 5.13 35.72
N THR A 258 -4.88 5.40 36.94
CA THR A 258 -4.22 5.01 38.20
C THR A 258 -4.57 3.59 38.64
N THR A 259 -5.61 2.99 38.06
CA THR A 259 -6.08 1.62 38.34
C THR A 259 -5.53 0.58 37.36
N THR A 260 -5.14 1.01 36.16
CA THR A 260 -4.44 0.21 35.15
C THR A 260 -3.31 1.08 34.61
N LEU A 261 -2.06 0.66 34.83
CA LEU A 261 -0.85 1.36 34.37
C LEU A 261 -0.81 1.34 32.83
N VAL A 262 -1.58 2.22 32.20
CA VAL A 262 -1.63 2.42 30.75
C VAL A 262 -0.92 3.73 30.45
N TYR A 263 0.15 3.63 29.67
CA TYR A 263 0.86 4.75 29.10
C TYR A 263 0.36 4.96 27.67
N ASP A 264 -0.12 6.17 27.35
CA ASP A 264 -0.44 6.55 25.97
C ASP A 264 0.67 7.48 25.45
N VAL A 265 1.25 7.08 24.31
CA VAL A 265 2.29 7.84 23.60
C VAL A 265 1.78 8.03 22.19
N GLN A 266 1.41 9.27 21.87
CA GLN A 266 0.92 9.62 20.55
C GLN A 266 2.06 10.20 19.72
N VAL A 267 2.30 9.61 18.55
CA VAL A 267 3.28 10.10 17.58
C VAL A 267 2.53 10.59 16.35
N TRP A 268 2.78 11.85 15.99
CA TRP A 268 2.13 12.50 14.86
C TRP A 268 3.19 12.97 13.87
N GLY A 269 2.88 12.86 12.57
CA GLY A 269 3.73 13.38 11.50
C GLY A 269 2.87 13.75 10.30
N ALA A 270 3.08 14.94 9.75
CA ALA A 270 2.44 15.36 8.51
C ALA A 270 3.37 15.07 7.33
N PHE A 271 2.97 14.10 6.52
CA PHE A 271 3.69 13.65 5.33
C PHE A 271 2.89 14.01 4.08
N ASN A 272 3.58 14.34 2.99
CA ASN A 272 2.98 14.40 1.68
C ASN A 272 3.94 13.91 0.59
N THR A 273 3.42 13.13 -0.35
CA THR A 273 4.15 12.74 -1.54
C THR A 273 4.07 13.88 -2.54
N ARG A 274 5.23 14.33 -3.01
CA ARG A 274 5.34 15.26 -4.13
C ARG A 274 5.76 14.48 -5.36
N CYS A 275 5.03 14.68 -6.44
CA CYS A 275 5.43 14.21 -7.76
C CYS A 275 5.77 15.43 -8.64
N GLU A 276 7.03 15.55 -9.04
CA GLU A 276 7.47 16.61 -9.94
C GLU A 276 7.11 16.29 -11.40
N ARG A 277 7.21 15.01 -11.80
CA ARG A 277 7.00 14.56 -13.18
C ARG A 277 6.33 13.19 -13.23
N ARG A 278 5.07 13.14 -13.67
CA ARG A 278 4.32 11.87 -13.69
C ARG A 278 4.66 11.01 -14.91
N ASN A 279 5.13 11.61 -16.01
CA ASN A 279 5.51 10.89 -17.24
C ASN A 279 6.66 9.88 -17.09
N GLY A 280 7.40 9.96 -15.98
CA GLY A 280 8.40 8.97 -15.58
C GLY A 280 7.90 7.85 -14.68
N CYS A 281 6.61 7.81 -14.39
CA CYS A 281 5.97 6.80 -13.56
C CYS A 281 4.98 5.96 -14.37
N ALA A 282 4.99 4.64 -14.14
CA ALA A 282 4.03 3.72 -14.72
C ALA A 282 3.57 2.69 -13.70
N ARG A 283 2.36 2.15 -13.91
CA ARG A 283 1.89 0.97 -13.16
C ARG A 283 1.15 -0.01 -14.03
N PHE A 284 1.19 -1.28 -13.65
CA PHE A 284 0.12 -2.23 -13.93
C PHE A 284 -0.92 -2.13 -12.82
N SER A 285 -2.21 -2.14 -13.15
CA SER A 285 -3.30 -2.06 -12.16
C SER A 285 -4.26 -3.25 -12.18
N ALA A 286 -4.11 -4.16 -13.14
CA ALA A 286 -5.07 -5.23 -13.41
C ALA A 286 -4.43 -6.61 -13.50
N LEU A 287 -3.22 -6.80 -12.95
CA LEU A 287 -2.63 -8.13 -12.85
C LEU A 287 -3.61 -9.05 -12.10
N ALA A 288 -3.66 -10.32 -12.46
CA ALA A 288 -4.56 -11.28 -11.82
C ALA A 288 -4.39 -11.21 -10.30
N ALA A 289 -5.49 -11.23 -9.54
CA ALA A 289 -5.42 -11.22 -8.08
C ALA A 289 -4.68 -12.48 -7.60
#